data_AF-A0A914M9B5-F1
#
_entry.id   AF-A0A914M9B5-F1
#
_cell.length_a   1.000
_cell.length_b   1.000
_cell.length_c   1.000
_cell.angle_alpha   90.00
_cell.angle_beta   90.00
_cell.angle_gamma   90.00
#
_symmetry.space_group_name_H-M   'P 1'
#
loop_
_entity.id
_entity.type
_entity.pdbx_description
1 polymer ?
#
loop_
_entity_poly.entity_id
_entity_poly.type
_entity_poly.pdbx_seq_one_letter_code
_entity_poly.pdbx_strand_id
1 'polypeptide(L)'
;MEPIELKGFYYQHERENGQLDYKIVSPQELGRYVVHSPVDNELLEKWQSAIDKQIRLYSYSRCWGRSKYYHYLRLTDESRHLLLQLPPYPKNIEELQIIRLWLIQLFKCFFEQAKLTLASINPQMIKLLFDNDKTISTKFQTERAMTTSDIPLLTDTFKNNILILGSLEIQCDHHSFAQYDVLFHLFTTVRIPCVFLNHAMDFTISDVSLYKLIMKVRFCLQNIF
;
A
#
# COMPACT_ATOMS: atom_id res chain seq x y z
N MET A 1 -6.85 -8.88 -32.04
CA MET A 1 -6.99 -8.55 -30.61
C MET A 1 -6.49 -9.78 -29.86
N GLU A 2 -5.30 -9.72 -29.28
CA GLU A 2 -4.79 -10.84 -28.48
C GLU A 2 -5.59 -10.92 -27.16
N PRO A 3 -5.95 -12.11 -26.67
CA PRO A 3 -6.63 -12.26 -25.40
C PRO A 3 -5.73 -11.75 -24.27
N ILE A 4 -6.28 -10.86 -23.45
CA ILE A 4 -5.58 -10.26 -22.32
C ILE A 4 -5.41 -11.35 -21.25
N GLU A 5 -4.19 -11.89 -21.08
CA GLU A 5 -3.82 -12.64 -19.88
C GLU A 5 -3.68 -11.67 -18.70
N LEU A 6 -4.80 -11.30 -18.10
CA LEU A 6 -4.79 -10.91 -16.69
C LEU A 6 -4.40 -12.18 -15.91
N LYS A 7 -3.11 -12.29 -15.57
CA LYS A 7 -2.64 -13.27 -14.58
C LYS A 7 -3.34 -12.88 -13.28
N GLY A 8 -4.40 -13.62 -12.94
CA GLY A 8 -5.37 -13.24 -11.92
C GLY A 8 -4.78 -13.15 -10.51
N PHE A 9 -5.67 -12.89 -9.56
CA PHE A 9 -5.36 -12.73 -8.13
C PHE A 9 -4.71 -13.99 -7.60
N TYR A 10 -3.76 -13.85 -6.68
CA TYR A 10 -3.23 -14.97 -5.93
C TYR A 10 -3.81 -14.89 -4.53
N TYR A 11 -4.84 -15.69 -4.24
CA TYR A 11 -5.20 -15.97 -2.86
C TYR A 11 -4.26 -17.06 -2.35
N GLN A 12 -3.47 -16.75 -1.33
CA GLN A 12 -2.55 -17.69 -0.70
C GLN A 12 -3.24 -18.24 0.56
N HIS A 13 -3.59 -19.53 0.50
CA HIS A 13 -3.92 -20.31 1.69
C HIS A 13 -2.69 -21.13 2.06
N GLU A 14 -2.12 -20.88 3.23
CA GLU A 14 -1.09 -21.75 3.76
C GLU A 14 -1.77 -23.04 4.27
N ARG A 15 -1.44 -24.18 3.66
CA ARG A 15 -1.89 -25.48 4.17
C ARG A 15 -1.10 -25.81 5.44
N GLU A 16 -1.63 -26.69 6.30
CA GLU A 16 -0.97 -27.11 7.56
C GLU A 16 0.47 -27.65 7.38
N ASN A 17 0.85 -28.02 6.16
CA ASN A 17 2.19 -28.51 5.81
C ASN A 17 3.16 -27.43 5.26
N GLY A 18 2.78 -26.14 5.29
CA GLY A 18 3.59 -25.03 4.77
C GLY A 18 3.61 -24.91 3.25
N GLN A 19 2.80 -25.71 2.54
CA GLN A 19 2.68 -25.63 1.08
C GLN A 19 1.68 -24.53 0.69
N LEU A 20 2.09 -23.70 -0.28
CA LEU A 20 1.31 -22.57 -0.75
C LEU A 20 0.33 -23.01 -1.83
N ASP A 21 -0.96 -22.85 -1.59
CA ASP A 21 -2.00 -23.03 -2.60
C ASP A 21 -2.41 -21.66 -3.14
N TYR A 22 -2.37 -21.52 -4.47
CA TYR A 22 -2.66 -20.28 -5.16
C TYR A 22 -3.95 -20.43 -5.96
N LYS A 23 -5.02 -19.75 -5.54
CA LYS A 23 -6.22 -19.66 -6.37
C LYS A 23 -6.16 -18.43 -7.26
N ILE A 24 -6.09 -18.66 -8.58
CA ILE A 24 -6.27 -17.62 -9.60
C ILE A 24 -7.77 -17.30 -9.69
N VAL A 25 -8.16 -16.08 -9.30
CA VAL A 25 -9.53 -15.59 -9.54
C VAL A 25 -9.61 -15.02 -10.95
N SER A 26 -10.47 -15.58 -11.79
CA SER A 26 -10.59 -15.13 -13.17
C SER A 26 -11.45 -13.87 -13.31
N PRO A 27 -11.24 -13.04 -14.35
CA PRO A 27 -12.14 -11.94 -14.67
C PRO A 27 -13.60 -12.38 -14.86
N GLN A 28 -13.87 -13.60 -15.33
CA GLN A 28 -15.23 -14.12 -15.49
C GLN A 28 -15.90 -14.45 -14.15
N GLU A 29 -15.15 -14.96 -13.16
CA GLU A 29 -15.65 -15.13 -11.79
C GLU A 29 -15.99 -13.77 -11.16
N LEU A 30 -15.21 -12.74 -11.50
CA LEU A 30 -15.46 -11.36 -11.07
C LEU A 30 -16.61 -10.69 -11.81
N GLY A 31 -16.82 -11.01 -13.09
CA GLY A 31 -17.86 -10.43 -13.95
C GLY A 31 -19.28 -10.55 -13.38
N ARG A 32 -19.53 -11.51 -12.48
CA ARG A 32 -20.80 -11.64 -11.74
C ARG A 32 -20.98 -10.57 -10.64
N TYR A 33 -19.88 -9.98 -10.17
CA TYR A 33 -19.80 -8.92 -9.15
C TYR A 33 -19.43 -7.56 -9.73
N VAL A 34 -19.08 -7.47 -11.02
CA VAL A 34 -19.01 -6.21 -11.78
C VAL A 34 -20.45 -5.70 -11.99
N VAL A 35 -21.19 -5.51 -10.90
CA VAL A 35 -22.41 -4.73 -10.92
C VAL A 35 -21.94 -3.29 -11.04
N HIS A 36 -22.17 -2.73 -12.22
CA HIS A 36 -21.85 -1.39 -12.68
C HIS A 36 -21.82 -0.36 -11.53
N SER A 37 -20.63 -0.07 -11.01
CA SER A 37 -20.41 1.26 -10.44
C SER A 37 -20.56 2.22 -11.61
N PRO A 38 -21.60 3.07 -11.66
CA PRO A 38 -21.77 3.96 -12.79
C PRO A 38 -20.50 4.81 -12.94
N VAL A 39 -19.85 4.70 -14.09
CA VAL A 39 -18.74 5.55 -14.49
C VAL A 39 -19.33 6.55 -15.46
N ASP A 40 -19.36 7.82 -15.06
CA ASP A 40 -19.81 8.89 -15.96
C ASP A 40 -18.77 9.13 -17.07
N ASN A 41 -19.19 9.85 -18.13
CA ASN A 41 -18.32 10.13 -19.27
C ASN A 41 -17.09 10.96 -18.88
N GLU A 42 -17.23 11.87 -17.91
CA GLU A 42 -16.11 12.69 -17.42
C GLU A 42 -15.02 11.82 -16.80
N LEU A 43 -15.40 10.83 -15.99
CA LEU A 43 -14.49 9.89 -15.36
C LEU A 43 -13.84 8.96 -16.39
N LEU A 44 -14.58 8.52 -17.41
CA LEU A 44 -14.02 7.75 -18.54
C LEU A 44 -12.96 8.55 -19.30
N GLU A 45 -13.18 9.84 -19.56
CA GLU A 45 -12.20 10.72 -20.20
C GLU A 45 -10.93 10.90 -19.33
N LYS A 46 -11.10 11.09 -18.01
CA LYS A 46 -9.97 11.13 -17.06
C LYS A 46 -9.16 9.84 -17.10
N TRP A 47 -9.84 8.69 -17.15
CA TRP A 47 -9.22 7.37 -17.20
C TRP A 47 -8.47 7.13 -18.50
N GLN A 48 -9.06 7.51 -19.63
CA GLN A 48 -8.39 7.43 -20.92
C GLN A 48 -7.12 8.31 -20.92
N SER A 49 -7.22 9.55 -20.42
CA SER A 49 -6.05 10.43 -20.30
C SER A 49 -4.95 9.84 -19.40
N ALA A 50 -5.32 9.11 -18.34
CA ALA A 50 -4.36 8.44 -17.47
C ALA A 50 -3.60 7.31 -18.17
N ILE A 51 -4.32 6.52 -18.98
CA ILE A 51 -3.77 5.44 -19.81
C ILE A 51 -2.80 6.03 -20.84
N ASP A 52 -3.23 7.08 -21.55
CA ASP A 52 -2.41 7.74 -22.58
C ASP A 52 -1.12 8.33 -21.99
N LYS A 53 -1.21 8.90 -20.77
CA LYS A 53 -0.06 9.41 -20.00
C LYS A 53 0.76 8.32 -19.30
N GLN A 54 0.33 7.06 -19.37
CA GLN A 54 0.92 5.92 -18.67
C GLN A 54 1.12 6.16 -17.18
N ILE A 55 0.10 6.69 -16.50
CA ILE A 55 0.15 6.87 -15.04
C ILE A 55 0.29 5.50 -14.38
N ARG A 56 1.33 5.34 -13.56
CA ARG A 56 1.62 4.10 -12.85
C ARG A 56 0.59 3.82 -11.76
N LEU A 57 0.19 2.56 -11.64
CA LEU A 57 -0.63 2.07 -10.53
C LEU A 57 0.15 2.05 -9.21
N TYR A 58 1.45 1.79 -9.26
CA TYR A 58 2.31 1.70 -8.08
C TYR A 58 3.31 2.85 -8.02
N SER A 59 3.53 3.34 -6.80
CA SER A 59 4.62 4.22 -6.42
C SER A 59 5.76 3.38 -5.83
N TYR A 60 6.99 3.62 -6.28
CA TYR A 60 8.17 2.79 -5.96
C TYR A 60 9.16 3.52 -5.06
N SER A 61 9.77 2.79 -4.13
CA SER A 61 11.01 3.25 -3.51
C SER A 61 12.15 3.27 -4.55
N ARG A 62 13.02 4.29 -4.47
CA ARG A 62 14.17 4.47 -5.38
C ARG A 62 15.20 3.34 -5.29
N CYS A 63 15.19 2.56 -4.21
CA CYS A 63 16.28 1.67 -3.85
C CYS A 63 16.33 0.36 -4.66
N TRP A 64 15.31 0.06 -5.48
CA TRP A 64 15.20 -1.26 -6.14
C TRP A 64 14.86 -1.14 -7.63
N GLY A 65 15.62 -0.35 -8.37
CA GLY A 65 15.37 -0.04 -9.79
C GLY A 65 15.56 -1.15 -10.82
N ARG A 66 15.72 -2.44 -10.44
CA ARG A 66 16.08 -3.50 -11.43
C ARG A 66 15.55 -4.91 -11.16
N SER A 67 14.90 -5.19 -10.03
CA SER A 67 14.42 -6.53 -9.80
C SER A 67 13.09 -6.78 -10.51
N LYS A 68 12.99 -7.92 -11.20
CA LYS A 68 11.74 -8.46 -11.75
C LYS A 68 10.75 -8.89 -10.65
N TYR A 69 10.89 -8.38 -9.41
CA TYR A 69 10.04 -8.80 -8.30
C TYR A 69 8.62 -8.30 -8.57
N TYR A 70 7.70 -9.27 -8.56
CA TYR A 70 6.28 -9.05 -8.71
C TYR A 70 5.82 -7.97 -7.73
N HIS A 71 5.18 -6.93 -8.24
CA HIS A 71 4.59 -5.88 -7.43
C HIS A 71 3.29 -6.42 -6.86
N TYR A 72 3.32 -6.78 -5.58
CA TYR A 72 2.11 -7.21 -4.88
C TYR A 72 1.87 -6.39 -3.63
N LEU A 73 0.62 -6.06 -3.38
CA LEU A 73 0.16 -5.61 -2.07
C LEU A 73 -0.15 -6.88 -1.26
N ARG A 74 0.55 -7.07 -0.14
CA ARG A 74 0.31 -8.18 0.81
C ARG A 74 -0.53 -7.67 1.97
N LEU A 75 -1.74 -8.18 2.06
CA LEU A 75 -2.67 -7.95 3.15
C LEU A 75 -2.89 -9.26 3.88
N THR A 76 -2.78 -9.25 5.21
CA THR A 76 -2.85 -10.46 6.02
C THR A 76 -3.92 -10.34 7.09
N ASP A 77 -4.67 -11.42 7.27
CA ASP A 77 -5.72 -11.58 8.26
C ASP A 77 -5.64 -13.01 8.80
N GLU A 78 -5.21 -13.17 10.06
CA GLU A 78 -4.90 -14.48 10.66
C GLU A 78 -3.90 -15.29 9.81
N SER A 79 -4.36 -16.39 9.20
CA SER A 79 -3.60 -17.29 8.31
C SER A 79 -3.79 -17.01 6.82
N ARG A 80 -4.60 -16.00 6.47
CA ARG A 80 -4.92 -15.69 5.08
C ARG A 80 -3.99 -14.60 4.56
N HIS A 81 -3.44 -14.83 3.38
CA HIS A 81 -2.61 -13.87 2.70
C HIS A 81 -3.25 -13.51 1.36
N LEU A 82 -3.65 -12.26 1.23
CA LEU A 82 -4.06 -11.72 -0.05
C LEU A 82 -2.84 -11.09 -0.72
N LEU A 83 -2.46 -11.62 -1.88
CA LEU A 83 -1.42 -11.08 -2.74
C LEU A 83 -2.08 -10.49 -3.98
N LEU A 84 -2.12 -9.16 -4.01
CA LEU A 84 -2.71 -8.41 -5.11
C LEU A 84 -1.65 -8.04 -6.13
N GLN A 85 -1.55 -8.79 -7.22
CA GLN A 85 -0.69 -8.49 -8.35
C GLN A 85 -1.49 -7.82 -9.47
N LEU A 86 -1.39 -6.50 -9.57
CA LEU A 86 -2.03 -5.73 -10.65
C LEU A 86 -0.98 -5.28 -11.68
N PRO A 87 -1.39 -4.99 -12.92
CA PRO A 87 -0.47 -4.45 -13.91
C PRO A 87 0.09 -3.10 -13.43
N PRO A 88 1.41 -2.85 -13.58
CA PRO A 88 2.01 -1.59 -13.17
C PRO A 88 1.49 -0.39 -13.98
N TYR A 89 1.06 -0.65 -15.22
CA TYR A 89 0.44 0.32 -16.11
C TYR A 89 -0.86 -0.29 -16.64
N PRO A 90 -2.02 0.27 -16.28
CA PRO A 90 -3.29 -0.10 -16.89
C PRO A 90 -3.26 0.22 -18.39
N LYS A 91 -3.63 -0.74 -19.23
CA LYS A 91 -3.55 -0.62 -20.70
C LYS A 91 -4.84 -0.14 -21.34
N ASN A 92 -5.96 -0.31 -20.65
CA ASN A 92 -7.29 -0.01 -21.17
C ASN A 92 -8.27 0.25 -20.02
N ILE A 93 -9.47 0.72 -20.37
CA ILE A 93 -10.54 1.06 -19.43
C ILE A 93 -11.01 -0.17 -18.64
N GLU A 94 -11.07 -1.34 -19.26
CA GLU A 94 -11.48 -2.59 -18.60
C GLU A 94 -10.54 -2.95 -17.44
N GLU A 95 -9.22 -2.83 -17.63
CA GLU A 95 -8.23 -3.02 -16.57
C GLU A 95 -8.44 -2.02 -15.42
N LEU A 96 -8.72 -0.75 -15.71
CA LEU A 96 -9.03 0.25 -14.66
C LEU A 96 -10.32 -0.06 -13.92
N GLN A 97 -11.36 -0.56 -14.59
CA GLN A 97 -12.61 -0.99 -13.95
C GLN A 97 -12.37 -2.16 -12.99
N ILE A 98 -11.58 -3.14 -13.41
CA ILE A 98 -11.19 -4.28 -12.57
C ILE A 98 -10.40 -3.77 -11.36
N ILE A 99 -9.37 -2.95 -11.57
CA ILE A 99 -8.58 -2.36 -10.48
C ILE A 99 -9.49 -1.61 -9.50
N ARG A 100 -10.37 -0.73 -9.99
CA ARG A 100 -11.32 0.01 -9.15
C ARG A 100 -12.19 -0.92 -8.33
N LEU A 101 -12.81 -1.93 -8.95
CA LEU A 101 -13.67 -2.89 -8.26
C LEU A 101 -12.93 -3.57 -7.13
N TRP A 102 -11.69 -3.98 -7.35
CA TRP A 102 -10.87 -4.60 -6.31
C TRP A 102 -10.56 -3.64 -5.17
N LEU A 103 -10.15 -2.42 -5.48
CA LEU A 103 -9.89 -1.42 -4.46
C LEU A 103 -11.14 -1.12 -3.63
N ILE A 104 -12.33 -1.06 -4.23
CA ILE A 104 -13.60 -0.91 -3.51
C ILE A 104 -13.78 -2.01 -2.47
N GLN A 105 -13.54 -3.27 -2.85
CA GLN A 105 -13.69 -4.39 -1.92
C GLN A 105 -12.66 -4.29 -0.79
N LEU A 106 -11.41 -4.01 -1.12
CA LEU A 106 -10.34 -3.97 -0.13
C LEU A 106 -10.47 -2.79 0.85
N PHE A 107 -10.99 -1.65 0.41
CA PHE A 107 -11.24 -0.50 1.29
C PHE A 107 -12.37 -0.75 2.30
N LYS A 108 -13.25 -1.72 2.01
CA LYS A 108 -14.32 -2.16 2.93
C LYS A 108 -13.85 -3.24 3.91
N CYS A 109 -12.65 -3.78 3.72
CA CYS A 109 -12.08 -4.79 4.60
C CYS A 109 -11.24 -4.15 5.71
N PHE A 110 -11.12 -4.89 6.81
CA PHE A 110 -10.15 -4.66 7.87
C PHE A 110 -9.08 -5.75 7.79
N PHE A 111 -7.81 -5.36 7.92
CA PHE A 111 -6.69 -6.29 7.86
C PHE A 111 -5.90 -6.25 9.15
N GLU A 112 -5.57 -7.42 9.70
CA GLU A 112 -4.69 -7.48 10.87
C GLU A 112 -3.33 -6.83 10.59
N GLN A 113 -2.76 -7.07 9.41
CA GLN A 113 -1.49 -6.46 9.04
C GLN A 113 -1.39 -6.08 7.55
N ALA A 114 -0.79 -4.92 7.30
CA ALA A 114 -0.42 -4.44 5.97
C ALA A 114 1.12 -4.28 5.86
N LYS A 115 1.75 -4.99 4.92
CA LYS A 115 3.19 -4.92 4.70
C LYS A 115 3.52 -4.16 3.41
N LEU A 116 4.25 -3.05 3.55
CA LEU A 116 4.63 -2.12 2.48
C LEU A 116 6.14 -2.08 2.32
N THR A 117 6.71 -3.05 1.62
CA THR A 117 8.17 -3.20 1.51
C THR A 117 8.79 -2.54 0.29
N LEU A 118 8.11 -2.52 -0.87
CA LEU A 118 8.74 -2.14 -2.15
C LEU A 118 7.90 -1.20 -3.00
N ALA A 119 6.58 -1.29 -2.87
CA ALA A 119 5.64 -0.52 -3.64
C ALA A 119 4.39 -0.24 -2.80
N SER A 120 3.79 0.92 -3.04
CA SER A 120 2.45 1.25 -2.58
C SER A 120 1.58 1.63 -3.77
N ILE A 121 0.27 1.58 -3.61
CA ILE A 121 -0.62 2.07 -4.66
C ILE A 121 -0.38 3.58 -4.81
N ASN A 122 -0.22 4.05 -6.03
CA ASN A 122 -0.02 5.46 -6.31
C ASN A 122 -1.26 6.26 -5.83
N PRO A 123 -1.10 7.21 -4.89
CA PRO A 123 -2.22 8.03 -4.42
C PRO A 123 -2.92 8.81 -5.54
N GLN A 124 -2.17 9.21 -6.57
CA GLN A 124 -2.74 9.85 -7.77
C GLN A 124 -3.67 8.90 -8.51
N MET A 125 -3.32 7.61 -8.58
CA MET A 125 -4.17 6.60 -9.23
C MET A 125 -5.43 6.34 -8.41
N ILE A 126 -5.33 6.25 -7.08
CA ILE A 126 -6.51 6.15 -6.20
C ILE A 126 -7.43 7.36 -6.42
N LYS A 127 -6.89 8.58 -6.39
CA LYS A 127 -7.69 9.77 -6.65
C LYS A 127 -8.36 9.69 -8.02
N LEU A 128 -7.65 9.26 -9.05
CA LEU A 128 -8.19 9.16 -10.40
C LEU A 128 -9.32 8.12 -10.52
N LEU A 129 -9.22 7.00 -9.81
CA LEU A 129 -10.24 5.94 -9.82
C LEU A 129 -11.49 6.32 -9.02
N PHE A 130 -11.37 7.23 -8.05
CA PHE A 130 -12.39 7.54 -7.06
C PHE A 130 -12.76 9.04 -6.97
N ASP A 131 -12.31 9.88 -7.89
CA ASP A 131 -12.39 11.36 -7.83
C ASP A 131 -13.82 11.88 -7.58
N ASN A 132 -14.82 11.18 -8.13
CA ASN A 132 -16.24 11.54 -8.05
C ASN A 132 -16.97 10.87 -6.87
N ASP A 133 -16.34 9.94 -6.16
CA ASP A 133 -16.99 9.09 -5.16
C ASP A 133 -16.59 9.45 -3.73
N LYS A 134 -17.35 10.39 -3.14
CA LYS A 134 -17.16 10.82 -1.75
C LYS A 134 -17.64 9.79 -0.73
N THR A 135 -18.34 8.73 -1.16
CA THR A 135 -18.95 7.75 -0.26
C THR A 135 -17.97 6.64 0.14
N ILE A 136 -16.92 6.45 -0.66
CA ILE A 136 -15.93 5.40 -0.45
C ILE A 136 -14.73 5.98 0.30
N SER A 137 -14.45 5.43 1.48
CA SER A 137 -13.16 5.63 2.13
C SER A 137 -12.07 5.02 1.25
N THR A 138 -11.14 5.81 0.73
CA THR A 138 -10.08 5.31 -0.18
C THR A 138 -8.83 4.85 0.57
N LYS A 139 -9.00 4.36 1.80
CA LYS A 139 -7.91 3.93 2.68
C LYS A 139 -8.06 2.48 3.09
N PHE A 140 -6.97 1.73 2.99
CA PHE A 140 -6.86 0.40 3.58
C PHE A 140 -6.85 0.51 5.10
N GLN A 141 -7.76 -0.20 5.76
CA GLN A 141 -7.86 -0.21 7.21
C GLN A 141 -7.05 -1.37 7.76
N THR A 142 -6.14 -1.10 8.68
CA THR A 142 -5.33 -2.15 9.28
C THR A 142 -5.03 -1.92 10.75
N GLU A 143 -4.91 -3.00 11.52
CA GLU A 143 -4.43 -2.93 12.89
C GLU A 143 -2.95 -2.55 12.91
N ARG A 144 -2.13 -3.25 12.11
CA ARG A 144 -0.68 -3.09 12.10
C ARG A 144 -0.15 -2.83 10.70
N ALA A 145 0.72 -1.84 10.55
CA ALA A 145 1.46 -1.67 9.31
C ALA A 145 2.94 -1.94 9.52
N MET A 146 3.60 -2.54 8.53
CA MET A 146 5.04 -2.73 8.51
C MET A 146 5.63 -2.13 7.25
N THR A 147 6.72 -1.38 7.37
CA THR A 147 7.40 -0.76 6.24
C THR A 147 8.90 -0.67 6.47
N THR A 148 9.66 -0.34 5.43
CA THR A 148 11.09 -0.03 5.52
C THR A 148 11.30 1.49 5.42
N SER A 149 12.36 2.01 6.04
CA SER A 149 12.65 3.44 6.10
C SER A 149 13.00 4.09 4.75
N ASP A 150 13.22 3.28 3.72
CA ASP A 150 13.72 3.68 2.41
C ASP A 150 12.64 4.23 1.45
N ILE A 151 11.53 4.74 1.97
CA ILE A 151 10.43 5.24 1.16
C ILE A 151 10.30 6.76 1.36
N PRO A 152 10.90 7.61 0.50
CA PRO A 152 10.54 9.03 0.44
C PRO A 152 9.02 9.28 0.22
N LEU A 153 8.30 8.25 -0.22
CA LEU A 153 6.85 8.20 -0.45
C LEU A 153 6.07 7.62 0.74
N LEU A 154 6.71 7.35 1.89
CA LEU A 154 6.09 6.75 3.08
C LEU A 154 4.98 7.67 3.58
N THR A 155 5.28 8.95 3.76
CA THR A 155 4.31 9.92 4.27
C THR A 155 3.09 10.02 3.37
N ASP A 156 3.27 10.14 2.06
CA ASP A 156 2.13 10.21 1.13
C ASP A 156 1.33 8.92 1.10
N THR A 157 2.00 7.76 1.16
CA THR A 157 1.33 6.46 1.20
C THR A 157 0.49 6.32 2.46
N PHE A 158 1.06 6.54 3.64
CA PHE A 158 0.35 6.40 4.89
C PHE A 158 -0.74 7.47 5.05
N LYS A 159 -0.46 8.70 4.65
CA LYS A 159 -1.43 9.80 4.71
C LYS A 159 -2.64 9.53 3.83
N ASN A 160 -2.42 9.04 2.60
CA ASN A 160 -3.48 8.99 1.59
C ASN A 160 -4.12 7.62 1.45
N ASN A 161 -3.39 6.54 1.70
CA ASN A 161 -3.83 5.19 1.32
C ASN A 161 -4.11 4.27 2.51
N ILE A 162 -3.66 4.59 3.72
CA ILE A 162 -3.74 3.65 4.85
C ILE A 162 -4.29 4.34 6.10
N LEU A 163 -5.15 3.63 6.81
CA LEU A 163 -5.62 3.98 8.15
C LEU A 163 -5.10 2.90 9.11
N ILE A 164 -4.19 3.28 10.01
CA ILE A 164 -3.61 2.40 11.01
C ILE A 164 -4.36 2.61 12.33
N LEU A 165 -4.97 1.56 12.86
CA LEU A 165 -5.74 1.62 14.11
C LEU A 165 -4.95 1.18 15.35
N GLY A 166 -3.85 0.44 15.17
CA GLY A 166 -2.99 -0.03 16.24
C GLY A 166 -1.57 0.54 16.15
N SER A 167 -0.70 -0.08 15.35
CA SER A 167 0.73 0.23 15.35
C SER A 167 1.39 0.27 13.98
N LEU A 168 2.38 1.16 13.81
CA LEU A 168 3.31 1.16 12.67
C LEU A 168 4.69 0.63 13.10
N GLU A 169 5.17 -0.41 12.44
CA GLU A 169 6.52 -0.92 12.58
C GLU A 169 7.38 -0.47 11.40
N ILE A 170 8.52 0.16 11.69
CA ILE A 170 9.43 0.69 10.67
C ILE A 170 10.78 0.03 10.84
N GLN A 171 11.16 -0.76 9.84
CA GLN A 171 12.49 -1.32 9.73
C GLN A 171 13.44 -0.24 9.19
N CYS A 172 14.39 0.19 10.02
CA CYS A 172 15.33 1.25 9.69
C CYS A 172 16.66 0.65 9.21
N ASP A 173 17.03 0.95 7.97
CA ASP A 173 18.33 0.57 7.41
C ASP A 173 19.44 1.54 7.85
N HIS A 174 20.65 1.02 8.04
CA HIS A 174 21.74 1.62 8.81
C HIS A 174 22.36 2.93 8.32
N HIS A 175 21.92 3.50 7.21
CA HIS A 175 22.82 4.33 6.41
C HIS A 175 22.36 5.76 6.13
N SER A 176 21.25 6.26 6.68
CA SER A 176 20.87 7.65 6.42
C SER A 176 20.09 8.33 7.55
N PHE A 177 20.69 9.40 8.11
CA PHE A 177 20.00 10.33 9.00
C PHE A 177 18.77 10.98 8.36
N ALA A 178 18.70 11.06 7.02
CA ALA A 178 17.54 11.61 6.32
C ALA A 178 16.26 10.80 6.55
N GLN A 179 16.39 9.52 6.94
CA GLN A 179 15.23 8.69 7.30
C GLN A 179 14.53 9.25 8.54
N TYR A 180 15.25 9.82 9.50
CA TYR A 180 14.64 10.38 10.71
C TYR A 180 13.81 11.64 10.45
N ASP A 181 14.19 12.46 9.48
CA ASP A 181 13.38 13.63 9.10
C ASP A 181 12.07 13.20 8.44
N VAL A 182 12.10 12.15 7.62
CA VAL A 182 10.89 11.53 7.04
C VAL A 182 10.01 10.93 8.14
N LEU A 183 10.61 10.23 9.10
CA LEU A 183 9.90 9.68 10.26
C LEU A 183 9.24 10.77 11.10
N PHE A 184 9.99 11.84 11.40
CA PHE A 184 9.45 12.97 12.14
C PHE A 184 8.30 13.63 11.39
N HIS A 185 8.47 13.84 10.08
CA HIS A 185 7.39 14.37 9.24
C HIS A 185 6.17 13.44 9.25
N LEU A 186 6.35 12.12 9.14
CA LEU A 186 5.27 11.15 9.24
C LEU A 186 4.51 11.27 10.57
N PHE A 187 5.21 11.33 11.71
CA PHE A 187 4.58 11.42 13.03
C PHE A 187 3.82 12.72 13.26
N THR A 188 4.26 13.82 12.63
CA THR A 188 3.54 15.10 12.70
C THR A 188 2.34 15.17 11.74
N THR A 189 2.29 14.31 10.72
CA THR A 189 1.30 14.42 9.63
C THR A 189 0.24 13.31 9.67
N VAL A 190 0.56 12.15 10.22
CA VAL A 190 -0.32 10.97 10.26
C VAL A 190 -0.57 10.63 11.72
N ARG A 191 -1.84 10.50 12.09
CA ARG A 191 -2.23 9.99 13.41
C ARG A 191 -2.02 8.49 13.43
N ILE A 192 -1.00 8.06 14.16
CA ILE A 192 -0.67 6.65 14.36
C ILE A 192 -0.61 6.42 15.87
N PRO A 193 -1.40 5.50 16.44
CA PRO A 193 -1.47 5.35 17.89
C PRO A 193 -0.15 4.89 18.50
N CYS A 194 0.55 3.96 17.84
CA CYS A 194 1.83 3.45 18.30
C CYS A 194 2.82 3.29 17.15
N VAL A 195 4.10 3.59 17.39
CA VAL A 195 5.17 3.40 16.41
C VAL A 195 6.33 2.63 17.03
N PHE A 196 6.75 1.56 16.36
CA PHE A 196 7.94 0.78 16.67
C PHE A 196 9.03 1.02 15.63
N LEU A 197 10.24 1.32 16.08
CA LEU A 197 11.41 1.45 15.22
C LEU A 197 12.30 0.24 15.43
N ASN A 198 12.40 -0.60 14.40
CA ASN A 198 13.24 -1.79 14.41
C ASN A 198 14.53 -1.51 13.66
N HIS A 199 15.64 -1.47 14.38
CA HIS A 199 16.98 -1.41 13.82
C HIS A 199 17.51 -2.84 13.71
N ALA A 200 17.95 -3.26 12.51
CA ALA A 200 18.66 -4.53 12.39
C ALA A 200 19.94 -4.45 13.23
N MET A 201 20.05 -5.21 14.32
CA MET A 201 21.12 -4.94 15.28
C MET A 201 22.49 -5.31 14.70
N ASP A 202 23.34 -4.29 14.53
CA ASP A 202 24.80 -4.36 14.68
C ASP A 202 25.33 -2.94 14.92
N PHE A 203 25.08 -2.37 16.11
CA PHE A 203 25.73 -1.12 16.49
C PHE A 203 26.00 -0.96 17.98
N THR A 204 27.28 -0.79 18.28
CA THR A 204 27.84 0.05 19.34
C THR A 204 27.71 1.54 18.96
N ILE A 205 26.49 2.08 18.84
CA ILE A 205 26.27 3.52 18.62
C ILE A 205 26.37 4.25 19.96
N SER A 206 27.27 5.23 20.04
CA SER A 206 27.38 6.18 21.14
C SER A 206 26.14 7.10 21.21
N ASP A 207 25.18 6.69 22.05
CA ASP A 207 24.06 7.35 22.76
C ASP A 207 23.42 8.68 22.30
N VAL A 208 24.10 9.62 21.65
CA VAL A 208 23.58 11.00 21.52
C VAL A 208 22.48 11.16 20.46
N SER A 209 22.54 10.40 19.37
CA SER A 209 21.57 10.52 18.27
C SER A 209 20.26 9.77 18.55
N LEU A 210 20.35 8.60 19.20
CA LEU A 210 19.17 7.83 19.62
C LEU A 210 18.38 8.58 20.70
N TYR A 211 19.09 9.22 21.65
CA TYR A 211 18.47 10.02 22.69
C TYR A 211 17.70 11.23 22.13
N LYS A 212 18.25 11.92 21.13
CA LYS A 212 17.55 13.04 20.44
C LYS A 212 16.27 12.58 19.75
N LEU A 213 16.27 11.38 19.16
CA LEU A 213 15.07 10.82 18.52
C LEU A 213 14.02 10.42 19.55
N ILE A 214 14.42 9.70 20.61
CA ILE A 214 13.54 9.29 21.71
C ILE A 214 12.91 10.53 22.36
N MET A 215 13.68 11.58 22.60
CA MET A 215 13.19 12.84 23.18
C MET A 215 12.19 13.55 22.26
N LYS A 216 12.45 13.63 20.94
CA LYS A 216 11.52 14.24 19.98
C LYS A 216 10.21 13.44 19.84
N VAL A 217 10.29 12.11 19.78
CA VAL A 217 9.12 11.23 19.67
C VAL A 217 8.25 11.32 20.93
N ARG A 218 8.86 11.33 22.12
CA ARG A 218 8.14 11.45 23.40
C ARG A 218 7.42 12.80 23.51
N PHE A 219 8.03 13.88 23.02
CA PHE A 219 7.41 15.22 23.00
C PHE A 219 6.21 15.28 22.05
N CYS A 220 6.28 14.65 20.87
CA CYS A 220 5.15 14.61 19.94
C CYS A 220 3.96 13.80 20.50
N LEU A 221 4.21 12.65 21.14
CA LEU A 221 3.15 11.83 21.72
C LEU A 221 2.43 12.49 22.90
N GLN A 222 3.11 13.34 23.68
CA GLN A 222 2.50 14.08 24.79
C GLN A 222 1.61 15.25 24.35
N ASN A 223 1.75 15.74 23.11
CA ASN A 223 0.96 16.87 22.60
C ASN A 223 -0.27 16.43 21.77
N ILE A 224 -0.57 15.12 21.72
CA ILE A 224 -1.69 14.54 20.95
C ILE A 224 -2.85 14.07 21.87
N PHE A 225 -2.65 14.10 23.19
CA PHE A 225 -3.68 13.79 24.21
C PHE A 225 -4.20 15.05 24.90
#